data_AF-A0A329T8C2-F1
#
_entry.id   AF-A0A329T8C2-F1
#
_cell.length_a   1.000
_cell.length_b   1.000
_cell.length_c   1.000
_cell.angle_alpha   90.00
_cell.angle_beta   90.00
_cell.angle_gamma   90.00
#
_symmetry.space_group_name_H-M   'P 1'
#
loop_
_entity.id
_entity.type
_entity.pdbx_description
1 polymer ?
#
loop_
_entity_poly.entity_id
_entity_poly.type
_entity_poly.pdbx_seq_one_letter_code
_entity_poly.pdbx_strand_id
1 'polypeptide(L)' 'MDRGNFPYLLLHYLVMIGAILVVVDGIERAGYDLPIYVGVLVAVAVGLAYPRLVAFAGIAPERWESS' A
#
# COMPACT_ATOMS: atom_id res chain seq x y z
N MET A 1 -17.40 4.22 -10.57
CA MET A 1 -17.28 4.86 -9.24
C MET A 1 -16.48 6.13 -9.42
N ASP A 2 -16.94 7.22 -8.84
CA ASP A 2 -16.18 8.48 -8.83
C ASP A 2 -14.82 8.27 -8.15
N ARG A 3 -13.73 8.46 -8.90
CA ARG A 3 -12.37 8.27 -8.39
C ARG A 3 -11.95 9.37 -7.42
N GLY A 4 -12.70 10.47 -7.37
CA GLY A 4 -12.55 11.55 -6.40
C GLY A 4 -13.29 11.35 -5.06
N ASN A 5 -14.16 10.33 -4.93
CA ASN A 5 -14.98 10.16 -3.74
C ASN A 5 -14.20 9.60 -2.54
N PHE A 6 -14.45 10.15 -1.34
CA PHE A 6 -13.77 9.77 -0.09
C PHE A 6 -13.77 8.25 0.19
N PRO A 7 -14.88 7.50 0.01
CA PRO A 7 -14.88 6.05 0.19
C PRO A 7 -13.93 5.29 -0.74
N TYR A 8 -13.74 5.76 -1.98
CA TYR A 8 -12.84 5.13 -2.94
C TYR A 8 -11.38 5.30 -2.55
N LEU A 9 -11.04 6.50 -2.05
CA LEU A 9 -9.72 6.78 -1.47
C LEU A 9 -9.48 5.96 -0.20
N LEU A 10 -10.48 5.87 0.69
CA LEU A 10 -10.40 5.05 1.90
C LEU A 10 -10.14 3.57 1.57
N LEU A 11 -10.84 3.03 0.56
CA LEU A 11 -10.62 1.66 0.10
C LEU A 11 -9.16 1.42 -0.31
N HIS A 12 -8.56 2.34 -1.06
CA HIS A 12 -7.15 2.23 -1.47
C HIS A 12 -6.19 2.26 -0.27
N TYR A 13 -6.46 3.11 0.73
CA TYR A 13 -5.66 3.11 1.96
C TYR A 13 -5.80 1.80 2.74
N LEU A 14 -7.01 1.23 2.82
CA LEU A 14 -7.23 -0.07 3.46
C LEU A 14 -6.51 -1.20 2.71
N VAL A 15 -6.55 -1.18 1.38
CA VAL A 15 -5.82 -2.15 0.55
C VAL A 15 -4.31 -2.00 0.73
N MET A 16 -3.80 -0.77 0.81
CA MET A 16 -2.37 -0.51 1.05
C MET A 16 -1.93 -1.00 2.43
N ILE A 17 -2.72 -0.74 3.48
CA ILE A 17 -2.47 -1.28 4.82
C ILE A 17 -2.49 -2.81 4.79
N GLY A 18 -3.50 -3.40 4.13
CA GLY A 18 -3.59 -4.85 3.95
C GLY A 18 -2.36 -5.42 3.23
N ALA A 19 -1.87 -4.76 2.19
CA ALA A 19 -0.67 -5.16 1.47
C ALA A 19 0.58 -5.12 2.38
N ILE A 20 0.74 -4.09 3.20
CA ILE A 20 1.84 -4.01 4.19
C ILE A 20 1.77 -5.19 5.14
N LEU A 21 0.59 -5.46 5.73
CA LEU A 21 0.41 -6.57 6.67
C LEU A 21 0.67 -7.94 6.04
N VAL A 22 0.22 -8.16 4.79
CA VAL A 22 0.47 -9.40 4.06
C VAL A 22 1.96 -9.59 3.78
N VAL A 23 2.69 -8.53 3.44
CA VAL A 23 4.14 -8.60 3.23
C VAL A 23 4.87 -8.92 4.54
N VAL A 24 4.49 -8.27 5.64
CA VAL A 24 5.06 -8.52 6.97
C VAL A 24 4.80 -9.97 7.42
N ASP A 25 3.54 -10.42 7.40
CA ASP A 25 3.16 -11.81 7.74
C ASP A 25 3.88 -12.83 6.85
N GLY A 26 4.03 -12.54 5.55
CA GLY A 26 4.76 -13.39 4.62
C GLY A 26 6.24 -13.55 4.98
N ILE A 27 6.89 -12.49 5.44
CA ILE A 27 8.30 -12.52 5.86
C ILE A 27 8.44 -13.27 7.20
N GLU A 28 7.55 -13.02 8.17
CA GLU A 28 7.55 -13.71 9.47
C GLU A 28 7.36 -15.22 9.28
N ARG A 29 6.43 -15.63 8.41
CA ARG A 29 6.20 -17.05 8.08
C ARG A 29 7.38 -17.72 7.37
N ALA A 30 8.24 -16.95 6.72
CA ALA A 30 9.48 -17.47 6.14
C ALA A 30 10.56 -17.72 7.19
N GLY A 31 10.28 -17.49 8.48
CA GLY A 31 11.17 -17.77 9.60
C GLY A 31 12.12 -16.62 9.93
N TYR A 32 11.85 -15.42 9.42
CA TYR A 32 12.62 -14.22 9.75
C TYR A 32 11.92 -13.47 10.88
N ASP A 33 12.61 -13.29 12.01
CA ASP A 33 12.21 -12.26 12.97
C ASP A 33 12.35 -10.89 12.31
N LEU A 34 11.28 -10.10 12.36
CA LEU A 34 11.21 -8.78 11.74
C LEU A 34 11.39 -7.68 12.81
N PRO A 35 12.58 -7.06 12.89
CA PRO A 35 12.76 -5.89 13.70
C PRO A 35 11.84 -4.76 13.24
N ILE A 36 11.44 -3.89 14.17
CA ILE A 36 10.52 -2.78 13.89
C ILE A 36 11.00 -1.88 12.74
N TYR A 37 12.32 -1.67 12.60
CA TYR A 37 12.88 -0.86 11.53
C TYR A 37 12.71 -1.50 10.14
N VAL A 38 12.68 -2.83 10.05
CA VAL A 38 12.39 -3.54 8.79
C VAL A 38 10.91 -3.40 8.46
N GLY A 39 10.03 -3.51 9.46
CA GLY A 39 8.60 -3.23 9.29
C GLY A 39 8.34 -1.80 8.76
N VAL A 40 9.06 -0.80 9.29
CA VAL A 40 9.00 0.57 8.78
C VAL A 40 9.51 0.66 7.34
N LEU A 41 10.64 0.02 7.02
CA LEU A 41 11.17 0.01 5.64
C LEU A 41 10.18 -0.64 4.65
N VAL A 42 9.54 -1.74 5.03
CA VAL A 42 8.48 -2.39 4.23
C VAL A 42 7.31 -1.44 4.02
N ALA A 43 6.83 -0.78 5.08
CA ALA A 43 5.73 0.17 4.98
C ALA A 43 6.05 1.33 4.05
N VAL A 44 7.26 1.90 4.13
CA VAL A 44 7.72 2.96 3.21
C VAL A 44 7.81 2.43 1.77
N ALA A 45 8.41 1.25 1.57
CA ALA A 45 8.55 0.66 0.24
C ALA A 45 7.18 0.41 -0.41
N VAL A 46 6.23 -0.17 0.32
CA VAL A 46 4.86 -0.40 -0.17
C VAL A 46 4.15 0.94 -0.40
N GLY A 47 4.27 1.91 0.50
CA GLY A 47 3.67 3.24 0.34
C GLY A 47 4.18 4.00 -0.90
N LEU A 48 5.42 3.75 -1.32
CA LEU A 48 5.99 4.32 -2.55
C LEU A 48 5.63 3.52 -3.80
N ALA A 49 5.56 2.19 -3.69
CA ALA A 49 5.27 1.31 -4.81
C ALA A 49 3.78 1.30 -5.17
N TYR A 50 2.90 1.24 -4.17
CA TYR A 50 1.47 1.07 -4.34
C TYR A 50 0.82 2.14 -5.23
N PRO A 51 1.03 3.46 -5.00
CA PRO A 51 0.47 4.51 -5.87
C PRO A 51 0.90 4.36 -7.34
N ARG A 52 2.17 4.02 -7.58
CA ARG A 52 2.70 3.80 -8.93
C ARG A 52 2.06 2.60 -9.62
N LEU A 53 1.87 1.50 -8.88
CA LEU A 53 1.23 0.29 -9.40
C LEU A 53 -0.23 0.52 -9.74
N VAL A 54 -1.00 1.21 -8.88
CA VAL A 54 -2.41 1.50 -9.16
C VAL A 54 -2.59 2.54 -10.27
N ALA A 55 -1.67 3.50 -10.39
CA ALA A 55 -1.63 4.45 -11.50
C ALA A 55 -1.35 3.76 -12.83
N PHE A 56 -0.37 2.85 -12.85
CA PHE A 56 -0.09 2.01 -14.03
C PHE A 56 -1.30 1.16 -14.42
N ALA A 57 -2.06 0.65 -13.45
CA ALA A 57 -3.28 -0.12 -13.69
C ALA A 57 -4.50 0.73 -14.07
N GLY A 58 -4.40 2.06 -14.11
CA GLY A 58 -5.49 2.97 -14.47
C GLY A 58 -6.62 3.05 -13.44
N ILE A 59 -6.35 2.64 -12.19
CA ILE A 59 -7.31 2.63 -11.07
C ILE A 59 -6.87 3.57 -9.94
N ALA A 60 -5.91 4.47 -10.18
CA ALA A 60 -5.48 5.42 -9.17
C ALA A 60 -6.61 6.39 -8.78
N PRO A 61 -6.71 6.76 -7.48
CA PRO A 61 -7.49 7.90 -7.06
C PRO A 61 -6.94 9.20 -7.67
N GLU A 62 -7.82 10.13 -8.06
CA GLU A 62 -7.43 11.40 -8.68
C GLU A 62 -6.46 12.23 -7.82
N ARG A 63 -6.58 12.13 -6.49
CA ARG A 63 -5.67 12.81 -5.56
C ARG A 63 -4.22 12.32 -5.62
N TRP A 64 -3.97 11.15 -6.19
CA TRP A 64 -2.64 10.59 -6.36
C TRP A 64 -2.06 10.87 -7.75
N GLU A 65 -2.88 11.34 -8.69
CA GLU A 65 -2.44 11.70 -10.04
C GLU A 65 -1.79 13.11 -10.07
N SER A 66 -2.06 13.95 -9.07
CA SER A 66 -1.61 15.35 -8.99
C SER A 66 -0.37 15.58 -8.09
N SER A 67 0.29 14.52 -7.65
CA SER A 67 1.45 14.56 -6.74
C SER A 67 2.78 14.32 -7.45
#